data_AF-A0A388P938-F1
#
_entry.id   AF-A0A388P938-F1
#
_cell.length_a   1.000
_cell.length_b   1.000
_cell.length_c   1.000
_cell.angle_alpha   90.00
_cell.angle_beta   90.00
_cell.angle_gamma   90.00
#
_symmetry.space_group_name_H-M   'P 1'
#
loop_
_entity.id
_entity.type
_entity.pdbx_description
1 polymer ?
#
loop_
_entity_poly.entity_id
_entity_poly.type
_entity_poly.pdbx_seq_one_letter_code
_entity_poly.pdbx_strand_id
1 'polypeptide(L)'
;MQGMSIPLHWHTEPLLLLLVVGACWAHALMCGPFRARFLPGRTEYPVWYAVRFHLGVLVAYIAVGSPLDQLGESFLFWAHMLQHMLLIYISAPLIVTGLPPEFIDGFLLGGRPRLARALRVLTHPITGGLIFTMCFSMWHFPELYEAALRSRPLHVLEHWSMFLPAILMVWPLFSLSALLPRIGYGQAMFYCFALMIADLPIWAVLIFGDHPIYETYRLAPRISELSASADMILGAVVMKGFNEVFALGCMAYAFYAWYQRDR
;
A
#
# COMPACT_ATOMS: atom_id res chain seq x y z
N MET A 1 -14.74 -31.59 16.45
CA MET A 1 -13.84 -30.71 15.69
C MET A 1 -12.48 -31.36 15.63
N GLN A 2 -12.17 -32.11 14.57
CA GLN A 2 -10.81 -32.59 14.33
C GLN A 2 -9.90 -31.38 14.26
N GLY A 3 -8.80 -31.39 15.02
CA GLY A 3 -7.85 -30.29 15.09
C GLY A 3 -7.20 -30.07 13.74
N MET A 4 -7.80 -29.19 12.93
CA MET A 4 -7.13 -28.67 11.75
C MET A 4 -5.92 -27.88 12.22
N SER A 5 -4.73 -28.36 11.89
CA SER A 5 -3.49 -27.64 12.15
C SER A 5 -3.42 -26.47 11.17
N ILE A 6 -3.72 -25.26 11.64
CA ILE A 6 -3.49 -24.03 10.88
C ILE A 6 -1.97 -23.89 10.72
N PRO A 7 -1.43 -23.82 9.49
CA PRO A 7 0.00 -23.64 9.29
C PRO A 7 0.40 -22.24 9.73
N LEU A 8 0.92 -22.09 10.95
CA LEU A 8 1.41 -20.82 11.51
C LEU A 8 2.89 -20.56 11.16
N HIS A 9 3.35 -21.08 10.03
CA HIS A 9 4.73 -20.92 9.60
C HIS A 9 4.92 -19.57 8.89
N TRP A 10 6.12 -19.03 9.00
CA TRP A 10 6.51 -17.82 8.28
C TRP A 10 7.01 -18.19 6.89
N HIS A 11 6.54 -17.48 5.87
CA HIS A 11 7.00 -17.67 4.51
C HIS A 11 8.38 -17.04 4.35
N THR A 12 9.37 -17.90 4.15
CA THR A 12 10.77 -17.55 3.89
C THR A 12 11.11 -17.74 2.42
N GLU A 13 10.17 -17.36 1.55
CA GLU A 13 10.36 -17.34 0.10
C GLU A 13 11.67 -16.61 -0.23
N PRO A 14 12.63 -17.25 -0.93
CA PRO A 14 13.92 -16.63 -1.22
C PRO A 14 13.78 -15.30 -1.96
N LEU A 15 12.77 -15.19 -2.84
CA LEU A 15 12.48 -13.95 -3.56
C LEU A 15 12.00 -12.84 -2.62
N LEU A 16 11.10 -13.14 -1.67
CA LEU A 16 10.61 -12.17 -0.69
C LEU A 16 11.75 -11.65 0.18
N LEU A 17 12.59 -12.57 0.71
CA LEU A 17 13.74 -12.19 1.53
C LEU A 17 14.75 -11.38 0.73
N LEU A 18 15.02 -11.75 -0.52
CA LEU A 18 15.91 -11.00 -1.40
C LEU A 18 15.38 -9.58 -1.66
N LEU A 19 14.06 -9.42 -1.86
CA LEU A 19 13.43 -8.12 -2.04
C LEU A 19 13.50 -7.26 -0.78
N VAL A 20 13.19 -7.82 0.39
CA VAL A 20 13.24 -7.13 1.69
C VAL A 20 14.67 -6.71 2.02
N VAL A 21 15.62 -7.65 1.98
CA VAL A 21 17.03 -7.38 2.28
C VAL A 21 17.61 -6.45 1.22
N GLY A 22 17.31 -6.68 -0.05
CA GLY A 22 17.76 -5.84 -1.17
C GLY A 22 17.26 -4.40 -1.06
N ALA A 23 15.98 -4.19 -0.72
CA ALA A 23 15.41 -2.86 -0.54
C ALA A 23 16.03 -2.12 0.65
N CYS A 24 16.15 -2.78 1.82
CA CYS A 24 16.79 -2.21 2.99
C CYS A 24 18.27 -1.89 2.74
N TRP A 25 18.99 -2.80 2.08
CA TRP A 25 20.41 -2.62 1.77
C TRP A 25 20.62 -1.49 0.76
N ALA A 26 19.81 -1.45 -0.30
CA ALA A 26 19.83 -0.35 -1.26
C ALA A 26 19.58 0.99 -0.55
N HIS A 27 18.54 1.09 0.28
CA HIS A 27 18.24 2.31 1.04
C HIS A 27 19.41 2.72 1.96
N ALA A 28 20.00 1.77 2.70
CA ALA A 28 21.14 2.03 3.56
C ALA A 28 22.37 2.54 2.78
N LEU A 29 22.66 1.96 1.61
CA LEU A 29 23.75 2.42 0.73
C LEU A 29 23.50 3.83 0.21
N MET A 30 22.24 4.15 -0.11
CA MET A 30 21.84 5.48 -0.59
C MET A 30 21.90 6.53 0.52
N CYS A 31 21.48 6.21 1.74
CA CYS A 31 21.54 7.12 2.88
C CYS A 31 22.94 7.27 3.51
N GLY A 32 23.83 6.29 3.28
CA GLY A 32 25.21 6.27 3.76
C GLY A 32 26.24 6.58 2.66
N PRO A 33 27.00 5.58 2.17
CA PRO A 33 28.20 5.78 1.36
C PRO A 33 27.98 6.49 0.03
N PHE A 34 26.83 6.28 -0.64
CA PHE A 34 26.56 6.92 -1.93
C PHE A 34 25.99 8.32 -1.81
N ARG A 35 25.61 8.76 -0.60
CA ARG A 35 24.98 10.06 -0.39
C ARG A 35 25.87 11.22 -0.80
N ALA A 36 27.17 11.12 -0.53
CA ALA A 36 28.13 12.15 -0.91
C ALA A 36 28.18 12.44 -2.42
N ARG A 37 27.71 11.49 -3.27
CA ARG A 37 27.72 11.65 -4.74
C ARG A 37 26.64 12.59 -5.25
N PHE A 38 25.52 12.73 -4.54
CA PHE A 38 24.37 13.54 -4.98
C PHE A 38 23.99 14.63 -3.97
N LEU A 39 24.65 14.69 -2.81
CA LEU A 39 24.49 15.76 -1.83
C LEU A 39 25.82 16.11 -1.14
N PRO A 40 26.76 16.76 -1.86
CA PRO A 40 28.04 17.15 -1.29
C PRO A 40 27.86 18.18 -0.16
N GLY A 41 28.47 17.94 1.00
CA GLY A 41 28.47 18.86 2.15
C GLY A 41 27.40 18.62 3.23
N ARG A 42 26.45 17.68 3.04
CA ARG A 42 25.53 17.23 4.09
C ARG A 42 25.81 15.78 4.47
N THR A 43 26.46 15.58 5.61
CA THR A 43 27.01 14.28 6.05
C THR A 43 26.14 13.56 7.10
N GLU A 44 25.21 14.25 7.76
CA GLU A 44 24.41 13.66 8.84
C GLU A 44 23.42 12.62 8.33
N TYR A 45 23.55 11.37 8.76
CA TYR A 45 22.68 10.27 8.36
C TYR A 45 21.20 10.60 8.63
N PRO A 46 20.28 10.36 7.67
CA PRO A 46 18.90 10.79 7.79
C PRO A 46 18.10 9.75 8.60
N VAL A 47 18.37 9.65 9.91
CA VAL A 47 17.88 8.58 10.80
C VAL A 47 16.37 8.38 10.67
N TRP A 48 15.58 9.45 10.71
CA TRP A 48 14.12 9.32 10.67
C TRP A 48 13.57 8.89 9.31
N TYR A 49 14.24 9.22 8.21
CA TYR A 49 13.89 8.69 6.90
C TYR A 49 14.19 7.19 6.83
N ALA A 50 15.34 6.77 7.34
CA ALA A 50 15.70 5.36 7.43
C ALA A 50 14.72 4.56 8.30
N VAL A 51 14.37 5.06 9.48
CA VAL A 51 13.40 4.40 10.37
C VAL A 51 12.06 4.21 9.67
N ARG A 52 11.50 5.24 9.04
CA ARG A 52 10.22 5.14 8.32
C ARG A 52 10.29 4.13 7.17
N PHE A 53 11.35 4.19 6.36
CA PHE A 53 11.52 3.27 5.23
C PHE A 53 11.59 1.81 5.70
N HIS A 54 12.44 1.52 6.69
CA HIS A 54 12.63 0.15 7.19
C HIS A 54 11.38 -0.35 7.93
N LEU A 55 10.65 0.54 8.63
CA LEU A 55 9.36 0.18 9.21
C LEU A 55 8.33 -0.14 8.11
N GLY A 56 8.31 0.61 7.01
CA GLY A 56 7.44 0.32 5.86
C GLY A 56 7.76 -1.03 5.22
N VAL A 57 9.04 -1.35 5.04
CA VAL A 57 9.48 -2.67 4.54
C VAL A 57 9.13 -3.79 5.53
N LEU A 58 9.30 -3.55 6.83
CA LEU A 58 8.92 -4.51 7.88
C LEU A 58 7.42 -4.78 7.85
N VAL A 59 6.58 -3.76 7.71
CA VAL A 59 5.13 -3.93 7.59
C VAL A 59 4.77 -4.72 6.33
N ALA A 60 5.44 -4.46 5.19
CA ALA A 60 5.23 -5.27 4.00
C ALA A 60 5.59 -6.74 4.24
N TYR A 61 6.73 -7.01 4.88
CA TYR A 61 7.11 -8.38 5.25
C TYR A 61 6.12 -9.04 6.22
N ILE A 62 5.59 -8.30 7.20
CA ILE A 62 4.55 -8.83 8.09
C ILE A 62 3.28 -9.15 7.30
N ALA A 63 2.89 -8.31 6.33
CA ALA A 63 1.69 -8.53 5.54
C ALA A 63 1.77 -9.82 4.72
N VAL A 64 2.87 -10.08 4.00
CA VAL A 64 2.98 -11.21 3.06
C VAL A 64 3.86 -12.39 3.53
N GLY A 65 4.70 -12.18 4.54
CA GLY A 65 5.63 -13.17 5.06
C GLY A 65 5.16 -13.85 6.35
N SER A 66 4.16 -13.28 7.03
CA SER A 66 3.61 -13.87 8.26
C SER A 66 2.50 -14.89 7.95
N PRO A 67 2.05 -15.67 8.95
CA PRO A 67 0.90 -16.57 8.81
C PRO A 67 -0.39 -15.89 8.34
N LEU A 68 -0.45 -14.55 8.35
CA LEU A 68 -1.54 -13.78 7.78
C LEU A 68 -1.77 -14.12 6.30
N ASP A 69 -0.72 -14.45 5.55
CA ASP A 69 -0.80 -14.83 4.14
C ASP A 69 -1.56 -16.13 3.94
N GLN A 70 -1.19 -17.18 4.67
CA GLN A 70 -1.91 -18.44 4.61
C GLN A 70 -3.37 -18.30 5.10
N LEU A 71 -3.61 -17.48 6.12
CA LEU A 71 -4.96 -17.20 6.61
C LEU A 71 -5.80 -16.47 5.56
N GLY A 72 -5.21 -15.49 4.88
CA GLY A 72 -5.82 -14.74 3.81
C GLY A 72 -6.11 -15.60 2.59
N GLU A 73 -5.11 -16.34 2.08
CA GLU A 73 -5.24 -17.11 0.85
C GLU A 73 -6.24 -18.27 0.95
N SER A 74 -6.34 -18.91 2.12
CA SER A 74 -7.02 -20.22 2.23
C SER A 74 -8.27 -20.22 3.10
N PHE A 75 -8.48 -19.22 3.96
CA PHE A 75 -9.49 -19.33 5.01
C PHE A 75 -10.40 -18.11 5.18
N LEU A 76 -9.83 -16.90 5.25
CA LEU A 76 -10.54 -15.71 5.74
C LEU A 76 -10.35 -14.52 4.79
N PHE A 77 -11.46 -14.03 4.23
CA PHE A 77 -11.48 -12.86 3.36
C PHE A 77 -10.99 -11.61 4.09
N TRP A 78 -11.41 -11.40 5.35
CA TRP A 78 -10.97 -10.21 6.09
C TRP A 78 -9.46 -10.21 6.35
N ALA A 79 -8.85 -11.39 6.52
CA ALA A 79 -7.40 -11.50 6.72
C ALA A 79 -6.67 -11.09 5.44
N HIS A 80 -7.15 -11.55 4.28
CA HIS A 80 -6.62 -11.15 2.98
C HIS A 80 -6.80 -9.64 2.74
N MET A 81 -7.96 -9.08 3.07
CA MET A 81 -8.17 -7.62 3.01
C MET A 81 -7.20 -6.88 3.93
N LEU A 82 -6.96 -7.37 5.15
CA LEU A 82 -6.00 -6.77 6.08
C LEU A 82 -4.58 -6.75 5.49
N GLN A 83 -4.15 -7.79 4.77
CA GLN A 83 -2.84 -7.79 4.08
C GLN A 83 -2.72 -6.62 3.11
N HIS A 84 -3.71 -6.48 2.21
CA HIS A 84 -3.74 -5.37 1.26
C HIS A 84 -3.79 -4.02 1.96
N MET A 85 -4.56 -3.88 3.05
CA MET A 85 -4.65 -2.63 3.79
C MET A 85 -3.32 -2.24 4.45
N LEU A 86 -2.58 -3.21 5.00
CA LEU A 86 -1.24 -2.99 5.55
C LEU A 86 -0.25 -2.54 4.45
N LEU A 87 -0.32 -3.14 3.26
CA LEU A 87 0.52 -2.75 2.13
C LEU A 87 0.20 -1.34 1.63
N ILE A 88 -1.08 -1.04 1.44
CA ILE A 88 -1.57 0.19 0.80
C ILE A 88 -1.49 1.40 1.75
N TYR A 89 -2.04 1.28 2.96
CA TYR A 89 -2.26 2.43 3.85
C TYR A 89 -1.20 2.59 4.93
N ILE A 90 -0.33 1.59 5.14
CA ILE A 90 0.73 1.66 6.15
C ILE A 90 2.11 1.59 5.48
N SER A 91 2.40 0.52 4.74
CA SER A 91 3.72 0.31 4.13
C SER A 91 4.05 1.37 3.07
N ALA A 92 3.15 1.62 2.11
CA ALA A 92 3.43 2.58 1.04
C ALA A 92 3.67 4.02 1.57
N PRO A 93 2.85 4.60 2.47
CA PRO A 93 3.15 5.91 3.08
C PRO A 93 4.48 5.94 3.84
N LEU A 94 4.80 4.90 4.60
CA LEU A 94 6.07 4.79 5.34
C LEU A 94 7.28 4.75 4.40
N ILE A 95 7.17 4.04 3.29
CA ILE A 95 8.21 4.00 2.26
C ILE A 95 8.35 5.37 1.61
N VAL A 96 7.27 5.99 1.14
CA VAL A 96 7.33 7.32 0.50
C VAL A 96 7.92 8.38 1.44
N THR A 97 7.48 8.42 2.70
CA THR A 97 8.01 9.36 3.71
C THR A 97 9.40 8.98 4.24
N GLY A 98 9.85 7.75 3.98
CA GLY A 98 11.17 7.24 4.29
C GLY A 98 12.21 7.48 3.20
N LEU A 99 11.81 8.01 2.03
CA LEU A 99 12.72 8.41 0.97
C LEU A 99 13.16 9.86 1.18
N PRO A 100 14.46 10.14 1.42
CA PRO A 100 14.95 11.52 1.48
C PRO A 100 14.73 12.23 0.14
N PRO A 101 14.30 13.50 0.11
CA PRO A 101 14.05 14.22 -1.13
C PRO A 101 15.30 14.30 -2.02
N GLU A 102 16.50 14.33 -1.42
CA GLU A 102 17.76 14.40 -2.15
C GLU A 102 18.08 13.11 -2.91
N PHE A 103 17.56 11.97 -2.44
CA PHE A 103 17.64 10.71 -3.19
C PHE A 103 16.77 10.78 -4.46
N ILE A 104 15.56 11.33 -4.34
CA ILE A 104 14.65 11.48 -5.49
C ILE A 104 15.21 12.51 -6.47
N ASP A 105 15.51 13.71 -6.00
CA ASP A 105 15.89 14.84 -6.85
C ASP A 105 17.31 14.70 -7.42
N GLY A 106 18.25 14.24 -6.59
CA GLY A 106 19.66 14.12 -6.96
C GLY A 106 20.00 12.79 -7.62
N PHE A 107 19.71 11.66 -6.96
CA PHE A 107 20.16 10.36 -7.47
C PHE A 107 19.23 9.79 -8.55
N LEU A 108 17.93 9.74 -8.29
CA LEU A 108 16.97 9.10 -9.20
C LEU A 108 16.73 9.97 -10.44
N LEU A 109 16.49 11.27 -10.22
CA LEU A 109 16.08 12.19 -11.29
C LEU A 109 17.19 13.12 -11.78
N GLY A 110 18.31 13.24 -11.05
CA GLY A 110 19.43 14.09 -11.44
C GLY A 110 19.95 13.73 -12.83
N GLY A 111 19.91 14.70 -13.75
CA GLY A 111 20.33 14.50 -15.14
C GLY A 111 19.40 13.63 -16.00
N ARG A 112 18.21 13.23 -15.50
CA ARG A 112 17.25 12.36 -16.23
C ARG A 112 15.91 13.06 -16.48
N PRO A 113 15.84 14.09 -17.33
CA PRO A 113 14.63 14.90 -17.51
C PRO A 113 13.44 14.13 -18.09
N ARG A 114 13.69 13.11 -18.93
CA ARG A 114 12.63 12.24 -19.47
C ARG A 114 11.99 11.39 -18.38
N LEU A 115 12.79 10.82 -17.49
CA LEU A 115 12.31 10.06 -16.34
C LEU A 115 11.54 10.95 -15.37
N ALA A 116 12.05 12.14 -15.08
CA ALA A 116 11.37 13.11 -14.22
C ALA A 116 9.99 13.49 -14.77
N ARG A 117 9.87 13.70 -16.09
CA ARG A 117 8.58 13.99 -16.74
C ARG A 117 7.61 12.80 -16.63
N ALA A 118 8.08 11.58 -16.90
CA ALA A 118 7.25 10.38 -16.80
C ALA A 118 6.75 10.17 -15.37
N LEU A 119 7.65 10.24 -14.37
CA LEU A 119 7.26 10.10 -12.97
C LEU A 119 6.32 11.23 -12.53
N ARG A 120 6.51 12.47 -12.98
CA ARG A 120 5.60 13.58 -12.66
C ARG A 120 4.17 13.33 -13.16
N VAL A 121 4.01 12.69 -14.33
CA VAL A 121 2.69 12.28 -14.83
C VAL A 121 2.11 11.18 -13.96
N LEU A 122 2.90 10.17 -13.60
CA LEU A 122 2.44 9.02 -12.80
C LEU A 122 2.11 9.40 -11.36
N THR A 123 2.86 10.31 -10.75
CA THR A 123 2.64 10.80 -9.38
C THR A 123 1.70 11.99 -9.30
N HIS A 124 1.12 12.42 -10.44
CA HIS A 124 0.07 13.44 -10.44
C HIS A 124 -1.18 12.88 -9.73
N PRO A 125 -1.88 13.64 -8.87
CA PRO A 125 -3.00 13.12 -8.06
C PRO A 125 -4.07 12.40 -8.88
N ILE A 126 -4.46 12.97 -10.04
CA ILE A 126 -5.46 12.34 -10.91
C ILE A 126 -4.93 11.02 -11.47
N THR A 127 -3.71 10.99 -12.00
CA THR A 127 -3.16 9.79 -12.63
C THR A 127 -2.88 8.71 -11.59
N GLY A 128 -2.20 9.04 -10.49
CA GLY A 128 -1.87 8.10 -9.43
C GLY A 128 -3.11 7.54 -8.75
N GLY A 129 -4.09 8.41 -8.45
CA GLY A 129 -5.38 8.00 -7.92
C GLY A 129 -6.15 7.09 -8.87
N LEU A 130 -6.25 7.45 -10.16
CA LEU A 130 -6.97 6.61 -11.14
C LEU A 130 -6.29 5.26 -11.38
N ILE A 131 -4.96 5.23 -11.52
CA ILE A 131 -4.23 3.96 -11.68
C ILE A 131 -4.49 3.07 -10.48
N PHE A 132 -4.39 3.62 -9.26
CA PHE A 132 -4.68 2.85 -8.05
C PHE A 132 -6.13 2.36 -8.01
N THR A 133 -7.11 3.25 -8.16
CA THR A 133 -8.53 2.88 -8.14
C THR A 133 -8.88 1.82 -9.18
N MET A 134 -8.35 1.95 -10.41
CA MET A 134 -8.59 0.96 -11.47
C MET A 134 -7.96 -0.39 -11.15
N CYS A 135 -6.67 -0.44 -10.75
CA CYS A 135 -6.01 -1.69 -10.37
C CYS A 135 -6.70 -2.34 -9.18
N PHE A 136 -7.03 -1.54 -8.15
CA PHE A 136 -7.76 -2.00 -6.98
C PHE A 136 -9.12 -2.59 -7.37
N SER A 137 -9.89 -1.89 -8.21
CA SER A 137 -11.22 -2.35 -8.64
C SER A 137 -11.15 -3.62 -9.48
N MET A 138 -10.14 -3.73 -10.35
CA MET A 138 -9.95 -4.88 -11.23
C MET A 138 -9.79 -6.19 -10.46
N TRP A 139 -9.04 -6.18 -9.36
CA TRP A 139 -8.84 -7.39 -8.54
C TRP A 139 -10.06 -7.79 -7.71
N HIS A 140 -11.05 -6.90 -7.55
CA HIS A 140 -12.30 -7.24 -6.87
C HIS A 140 -13.34 -7.90 -7.81
N PHE A 141 -13.01 -8.10 -9.10
CA PHE A 141 -13.83 -8.94 -9.97
C PHE A 141 -13.65 -10.41 -9.57
N PRO A 142 -14.74 -11.16 -9.31
CA PRO A 142 -14.67 -12.53 -8.81
C PRO A 142 -13.78 -13.45 -9.64
N GLU A 143 -13.79 -13.32 -10.98
CA GLU A 143 -13.00 -14.16 -11.87
C GLU A 143 -11.49 -13.94 -11.71
N LEU A 144 -11.06 -12.67 -11.59
CA LEU A 144 -9.66 -12.32 -11.41
C LEU A 144 -9.19 -12.63 -9.99
N TYR A 145 -10.05 -12.36 -9.01
CA TYR A 145 -9.81 -12.65 -7.60
C TYR A 145 -9.58 -14.16 -7.38
N GLU A 146 -10.50 -15.00 -7.88
CA GLU A 146 -10.36 -16.45 -7.79
C GLU A 146 -9.16 -16.97 -8.58
N ALA A 147 -8.84 -16.35 -9.72
CA ALA A 147 -7.65 -16.71 -10.49
C ALA A 147 -6.36 -16.40 -9.71
N ALA A 148 -6.30 -15.29 -8.97
CA ALA A 148 -5.18 -14.95 -8.11
C ALA A 148 -4.98 -16.01 -7.02
N LEU A 149 -6.04 -16.36 -6.28
CA LEU A 149 -5.96 -17.35 -5.19
C LEU A 149 -5.58 -18.77 -5.67
N ARG A 150 -5.89 -19.12 -6.91
CA ARG A 150 -5.54 -20.45 -7.48
C ARG A 150 -4.13 -20.51 -8.07
N SER A 151 -3.52 -19.36 -8.36
CA SER A 151 -2.26 -19.27 -9.10
C SER A 151 -1.29 -18.34 -8.39
N ARG A 152 -0.26 -18.94 -7.77
CA ARG A 152 0.77 -18.19 -7.04
C ARG A 152 1.42 -17.05 -7.84
N PRO A 153 1.79 -17.20 -9.12
CA PRO A 153 2.30 -16.08 -9.91
C PRO A 153 1.27 -14.94 -10.08
N LEU A 154 -0.02 -15.26 -10.23
CA LEU A 154 -1.07 -14.24 -10.31
C LEU A 154 -1.31 -13.56 -8.96
N HIS A 155 -1.25 -14.30 -7.85
CA HIS A 155 -1.32 -13.71 -6.50
C HIS A 155 -0.16 -12.74 -6.24
N VAL A 156 1.07 -13.10 -6.65
CA VAL A 156 2.21 -12.18 -6.56
C VAL A 156 2.00 -10.95 -7.46
N LEU A 157 1.46 -11.13 -8.66
CA LEU A 157 1.14 -10.03 -9.56
C LEU A 157 0.07 -9.11 -8.97
N GLU A 158 -0.96 -9.66 -8.32
CA GLU A 158 -2.00 -8.92 -7.61
C GLU A 158 -1.38 -8.01 -6.55
N HIS A 159 -0.59 -8.58 -5.64
CA HIS A 159 0.11 -7.81 -4.61
C HIS A 159 0.95 -6.66 -5.19
N TRP A 160 1.76 -6.93 -6.22
CA TRP A 160 2.59 -5.89 -6.85
C TRP A 160 1.77 -4.83 -7.58
N SER A 161 0.71 -5.24 -8.26
CA SER A 161 -0.17 -4.34 -9.02
C SER A 161 -1.15 -3.56 -8.14
N MET A 162 -1.27 -3.88 -6.86
CA MET A 162 -1.89 -2.99 -5.86
C MET A 162 -0.85 -2.11 -5.15
N PHE A 163 0.29 -2.69 -4.75
CA PHE A 163 1.30 -1.98 -3.95
C PHE A 163 2.01 -0.86 -4.72
N LEU A 164 2.40 -1.09 -5.97
CA LEU A 164 3.08 -0.04 -6.76
C LEU A 164 2.13 1.14 -7.07
N PRO A 165 0.87 0.93 -7.50
CA PRO A 165 -0.08 2.02 -7.59
C PRO A 165 -0.39 2.70 -6.26
N ALA A 166 -0.38 1.99 -5.12
CA ALA A 166 -0.54 2.62 -3.81
C ALA A 166 0.58 3.64 -3.54
N ILE A 167 1.83 3.34 -3.91
CA ILE A 167 2.94 4.30 -3.85
C ILE A 167 2.62 5.54 -4.70
N LEU A 168 2.08 5.37 -5.91
CA LEU A 168 1.69 6.50 -6.77
C LEU A 168 0.54 7.32 -6.18
N MET A 169 -0.44 6.64 -5.57
CA MET A 169 -1.61 7.26 -4.93
C MET A 169 -1.20 8.15 -3.75
N VAL A 170 -0.26 7.69 -2.91
CA VAL A 170 0.16 8.40 -1.69
C VAL A 170 1.24 9.45 -1.97
N TRP A 171 1.96 9.33 -3.08
CA TRP A 171 3.01 10.28 -3.48
C TRP A 171 2.59 11.76 -3.45
N PRO A 172 1.50 12.19 -4.10
CA PRO A 172 1.08 13.59 -4.10
C PRO A 172 0.72 14.13 -2.70
N LEU A 173 0.46 13.27 -1.72
CA LEU A 173 0.15 13.68 -0.35
C LEU A 173 1.41 13.92 0.49
N PHE A 174 2.43 13.06 0.34
CA PHE A 174 3.56 13.00 1.27
C PHE A 174 4.90 13.46 0.69
N SER A 175 5.01 13.61 -0.62
CA SER A 175 6.30 13.91 -1.25
C SER A 175 6.92 15.23 -0.77
N LEU A 176 8.22 15.16 -0.47
CA LEU A 176 9.06 16.32 -0.15
C LEU A 176 10.02 16.70 -1.30
N SER A 177 9.95 15.97 -2.41
CA SER A 177 10.79 16.18 -3.61
C SER A 177 10.41 17.49 -4.31
N ALA A 178 11.41 18.26 -4.74
CA ALA A 178 11.19 19.46 -5.55
C ALA A 178 10.78 19.12 -6.99
N LEU A 179 11.25 17.99 -7.52
CA LEU A 179 10.93 17.56 -8.89
C LEU A 179 9.57 16.87 -9.00
N LEU A 180 9.15 16.17 -7.94
CA LEU A 180 7.87 15.48 -7.80
C LEU A 180 7.11 16.00 -6.57
N PRO A 181 6.65 17.27 -6.56
CA PRO A 181 6.12 17.91 -5.36
C PRO A 181 4.78 17.34 -4.91
N ARG A 182 4.51 17.46 -3.60
CA ARG A 182 3.16 17.28 -3.06
C ARG A 182 2.19 18.35 -3.54
N ILE A 183 0.91 18.03 -3.51
CA ILE A 183 -0.17 18.96 -3.85
C ILE A 183 -0.46 19.94 -2.71
N GLY A 184 -1.15 21.04 -3.02
CA GLY A 184 -1.56 22.01 -2.00
C GLY A 184 -2.58 21.44 -1.02
N TYR A 185 -2.70 22.04 0.17
CA TYR A 185 -3.58 21.53 1.24
C TYR A 185 -5.06 21.40 0.82
N GLY A 186 -5.60 22.40 0.12
CA GLY A 186 -6.96 22.33 -0.44
C GLY A 186 -7.16 21.16 -1.41
N GLN A 187 -6.17 20.95 -2.29
CA GLN A 187 -6.17 19.84 -3.24
C GLN A 187 -6.03 18.50 -2.52
N ALA A 188 -5.23 18.41 -1.46
CA ALA A 188 -5.08 17.22 -0.64
C ALA A 188 -6.40 16.82 0.04
N MET A 189 -7.15 17.80 0.56
CA MET A 189 -8.47 17.54 1.15
C MET A 189 -9.45 16.98 0.11
N PHE A 190 -9.54 17.63 -1.06
CA PHE A 190 -10.41 17.16 -2.14
C PHE A 190 -9.99 15.79 -2.69
N TYR A 191 -8.68 15.56 -2.83
CA TYR A 191 -8.14 14.30 -3.30
C TYR A 191 -8.45 13.14 -2.35
N CYS A 192 -8.25 13.32 -1.05
CA CYS A 192 -8.61 12.30 -0.05
C CYS A 192 -10.12 12.03 -0.04
N PHE A 193 -10.94 13.08 -0.13
CA PHE A 193 -12.39 12.93 -0.24
C PHE A 193 -12.81 12.15 -1.51
N ALA A 194 -12.15 12.40 -2.64
CA ALA A 194 -12.39 11.65 -3.87
C ALA A 194 -12.00 10.17 -3.72
N LEU A 195 -10.90 9.84 -3.03
CA LEU A 195 -10.50 8.46 -2.74
C LEU A 195 -11.52 7.74 -1.85
N MET A 196 -12.15 8.44 -0.91
CA MET A 196 -13.25 7.88 -0.08
C MET A 196 -14.51 7.58 -0.90
N ILE A 197 -14.75 8.29 -2.00
CA ILE A 197 -15.89 8.05 -2.89
C ILE A 197 -15.59 6.93 -3.89
N ALA A 198 -14.35 6.87 -4.36
CA ALA A 198 -13.93 6.00 -5.45
C ALA A 198 -14.12 4.50 -5.17
N ASP A 199 -14.00 4.07 -3.91
CA ASP A 199 -14.16 2.67 -3.49
C ASP A 199 -15.60 2.29 -3.12
N LEU A 200 -16.55 3.25 -3.08
CA LEU A 200 -17.94 3.01 -2.70
C LEU A 200 -18.64 1.93 -3.53
N PRO A 201 -18.46 1.84 -4.86
CA PRO A 201 -19.11 0.79 -5.64
C PRO A 201 -18.70 -0.61 -5.21
N ILE A 202 -17.41 -0.84 -4.97
CA ILE A 202 -16.89 -2.13 -4.52
C ILE A 202 -17.42 -2.42 -3.12
N TRP A 203 -17.33 -1.43 -2.23
CA TRP A 203 -17.79 -1.57 -0.86
C TRP A 203 -19.29 -1.90 -0.76
N ALA A 204 -20.11 -1.26 -1.60
CA ALA A 204 -21.55 -1.52 -1.66
C ALA A 204 -21.85 -2.95 -2.09
N VAL A 205 -21.13 -3.48 -3.09
CA VAL A 205 -21.28 -4.88 -3.54
C VAL A 205 -20.90 -5.85 -2.43
N LEU A 206 -19.82 -5.59 -1.69
CA LEU A 206 -19.36 -6.50 -0.63
C LEU A 206 -20.24 -6.49 0.64
N ILE A 207 -20.91 -5.38 0.95
CA ILE A 207 -21.79 -5.29 2.13
C ILE A 207 -23.22 -5.70 1.82
N PHE A 208 -23.78 -5.24 0.70
CA PHE A 208 -25.19 -5.45 0.36
C PHE A 208 -25.42 -6.69 -0.50
N GLY A 209 -24.37 -7.43 -0.86
CA GLY A 209 -24.50 -8.70 -1.58
C GLY A 209 -25.20 -9.77 -0.75
N ASP A 210 -26.22 -10.41 -1.32
CA ASP A 210 -27.03 -11.43 -0.63
C ASP A 210 -26.23 -12.70 -0.29
N HIS A 211 -25.18 -12.98 -1.06
CA HIS A 211 -24.36 -14.19 -0.93
C HIS A 211 -22.86 -13.87 -1.06
N PRO A 212 -21.97 -14.65 -0.42
CA PRO A 212 -20.53 -14.52 -0.61
C PRO A 212 -20.17 -14.69 -2.09
N ILE A 213 -19.55 -13.67 -2.70
CA ILE A 213 -19.25 -13.64 -4.14
C ILE A 213 -17.97 -14.41 -4.52
N TYR A 214 -17.15 -14.76 -3.53
CA TYR A 214 -15.89 -15.48 -3.71
C TYR A 214 -16.04 -16.93 -3.25
N GLU A 215 -15.89 -17.85 -4.19
CA GLU A 215 -16.12 -19.28 -3.99
C GLU A 215 -15.10 -19.89 -3.02
N THR A 216 -13.85 -19.44 -3.09
CA THR A 216 -12.78 -19.89 -2.19
C THR A 216 -13.18 -19.70 -0.73
N TYR A 217 -13.66 -18.51 -0.37
CA TYR A 217 -14.14 -18.24 1.00
C TYR A 217 -15.52 -18.76 1.30
N ARG A 218 -16.34 -19.08 0.29
CA ARG A 218 -17.63 -19.75 0.51
C ARG A 218 -17.42 -21.22 0.92
N LEU A 219 -16.45 -21.88 0.29
CA LEU A 219 -16.14 -23.30 0.51
C LEU A 219 -15.07 -23.57 1.57
N ALA A 220 -14.31 -22.55 1.98
CA ALA A 220 -13.24 -22.68 2.95
C ALA A 220 -13.73 -23.35 4.27
N PRO A 221 -12.93 -24.26 4.87
CA PRO A 221 -13.19 -24.75 6.22
C PRO A 221 -13.27 -23.58 7.21
N ARG A 222 -14.32 -23.55 8.04
CA ARG A 222 -14.46 -22.49 9.04
C ARG A 222 -13.43 -22.69 10.16
N ILE A 223 -12.51 -21.73 10.28
CA ILE A 223 -11.53 -21.65 11.39
C ILE A 223 -11.93 -20.62 12.45
N SER A 224 -13.02 -19.88 12.23
CA SER A 224 -13.63 -18.93 13.14
C SER A 224 -15.14 -19.21 13.26
N GLU A 225 -15.80 -18.55 14.21
CA GLU A 225 -17.26 -18.63 14.36
C GLU A 225 -18.02 -17.83 13.28
N LEU A 226 -17.30 -17.09 12.42
CA LEU A 226 -17.90 -16.28 11.37
C LEU A 226 -18.43 -17.17 10.24
N SER A 227 -19.67 -16.90 9.82
CA SER A 227 -20.18 -17.40 8.55
C SER A 227 -19.41 -16.77 7.38
N ALA A 228 -19.44 -17.38 6.20
CA ALA A 228 -18.79 -16.82 5.01
C ALA A 228 -19.27 -15.39 4.68
N SER A 229 -20.56 -15.11 4.88
CA SER A 229 -21.11 -13.76 4.67
C SER A 229 -20.61 -12.78 5.73
N ALA A 230 -20.54 -13.19 7.00
CA ALA A 230 -20.02 -12.34 8.08
C ALA A 230 -18.52 -12.04 7.90
N ASP A 231 -17.75 -13.02 7.43
CA ASP A 231 -16.33 -12.88 7.06
C ASP A 231 -16.14 -11.87 5.91
N MET A 232 -16.99 -11.95 4.87
CA MET A 232 -16.99 -11.00 3.76
C MET A 232 -17.34 -9.57 4.19
N ILE A 233 -18.39 -9.40 5.00
CA ILE A 233 -18.78 -8.09 5.54
C ILE A 233 -17.66 -7.52 6.41
N LEU A 234 -17.02 -8.34 7.25
CA LEU A 234 -15.88 -7.90 8.06
C LEU A 234 -14.72 -7.45 7.19
N GLY A 235 -14.41 -8.16 6.10
CA GLY A 235 -13.38 -7.72 5.15
C GLY A 235 -13.72 -6.40 4.47
N ALA A 236 -14.99 -6.19 4.10
CA ALA A 236 -15.46 -4.91 3.56
C ALA A 236 -15.31 -3.77 4.57
N VAL A 237 -15.61 -4.02 5.85
CA VAL A 237 -15.43 -3.05 6.95
C VAL A 237 -13.96 -2.75 7.18
N VAL A 238 -13.08 -3.76 7.18
CA VAL A 238 -11.62 -3.57 7.29
C VAL A 238 -11.12 -2.71 6.13
N MET A 239 -11.47 -3.07 4.91
CA MET A 239 -11.05 -2.36 3.71
C MET A 239 -11.47 -0.88 3.73
N LYS A 240 -12.76 -0.63 3.97
CA LYS A 240 -13.30 0.73 4.04
C LYS A 240 -12.75 1.50 5.23
N GLY A 241 -12.70 0.87 6.40
CA GLY A 241 -12.23 1.49 7.64
C GLY A 241 -10.80 2.04 7.51
N PHE A 242 -9.89 1.28 6.89
CA PHE A 242 -8.53 1.77 6.65
C PHE A 242 -8.49 2.96 5.69
N ASN A 243 -9.26 2.93 4.59
CA ASN A 243 -9.36 4.06 3.67
C ASN A 243 -9.88 5.31 4.38
N GLU A 244 -10.98 5.19 5.14
CA GLU A 244 -11.60 6.30 5.86
C GLU A 244 -10.65 6.91 6.91
N VAL A 245 -10.00 6.07 7.72
CA VAL A 245 -9.04 6.55 8.73
C VAL A 245 -7.86 7.25 8.07
N PHE A 246 -7.32 6.68 6.99
CA PHE A 246 -6.20 7.27 6.26
C PHE A 246 -6.59 8.61 5.61
N ALA A 247 -7.70 8.64 4.88
CA ALA A 247 -8.17 9.81 4.15
C ALA A 247 -8.56 10.94 5.11
N LEU A 248 -9.35 10.66 6.15
CA LEU A 248 -9.74 11.65 7.15
C LEU A 248 -8.52 12.17 7.94
N GLY A 249 -7.56 11.29 8.26
CA GLY A 249 -6.30 11.70 8.89
C GLY A 249 -5.50 12.67 8.01
N CYS A 250 -5.36 12.36 6.73
CA CYS A 250 -4.70 13.25 5.75
C CYS A 250 -5.45 14.57 5.56
N MET A 251 -6.78 14.54 5.52
CA MET A 251 -7.63 15.73 5.43
C MET A 251 -7.49 16.61 6.67
N ALA A 252 -7.56 16.04 7.87
CA ALA A 252 -7.40 16.75 9.12
C ALA A 252 -6.02 17.42 9.21
N TYR A 253 -4.96 16.70 8.84
CA TYR A 253 -3.62 17.27 8.76
C TYR A 253 -3.54 18.40 7.73
N ALA A 254 -4.07 18.20 6.52
CA ALA A 254 -4.04 19.21 5.46
C ALA A 254 -4.80 20.47 5.88
N PHE A 255 -5.97 20.32 6.49
CA PHE A 255 -6.76 21.43 7.04
C PHE A 255 -5.98 22.18 8.14
N TYR A 256 -5.41 21.46 9.10
CA TYR A 256 -4.62 22.05 10.17
C TYR A 256 -3.40 22.81 9.62
N ALA A 257 -2.65 22.20 8.70
CA ALA A 257 -1.47 22.80 8.11
C ALA A 257 -1.80 24.00 7.21
N TRP A 258 -2.96 23.99 6.55
CA TRP A 258 -3.50 25.15 5.83
C TRP A 258 -3.83 26.28 6.79
N TYR A 259 -4.59 25.99 7.85
CA TYR A 259 -4.99 26.96 8.85
C TYR A 259 -3.79 27.64 9.51
N GLN A 260 -2.74 26.89 9.85
CA GLN A 260 -1.52 27.44 10.46
C GLN A 260 -0.67 28.27 9.50
N ARG A 261 -0.80 28.08 8.19
CA ARG A 261 -0.06 28.85 7.18
C ARG A 261 -0.66 30.23 6.94
N ASP A 262 -1.99 30.33 7.03
CA ASP A 262 -2.76 31.53 6.67
C ASP A 262 -3.17 32.37 7.91
N ARG A 263 -2.63 32.04 9.10
CA ARG A 263 -2.66 32.88 10.31
C ARG A 263 -1.39 33.70 10.44
#